data_AF-A0A6B3NHM6-F1
#
_entry.id   AF-A0A6B3NHM6-F1
#
_cell.length_a   1.000
_cell.length_b   1.000
_cell.length_c   1.000
_cell.angle_alpha   90.00
_cell.angle_beta   90.00
_cell.angle_gamma   90.00
#
_symmetry.space_group_name_H-M   'P 1'
#
loop_
_entity.id
_entity.type
_entity.pdbx_description
1 polymer ?
#
loop_
_entity_poly.entity_id
_entity_poly.type
_entity_poly.pdbx_seq_one_letter_code
_entity_poly.pdbx_strand_id
1 'polypeptide(L)'
;MTERNRTTVNLTPVKERIETLRSDNAWNALPLSKKVVLLLEEYLELLEKSEEFDQQEPQSKDGELALSCWQKIVQGKAPNQPEIIKLATALNVDSTNLQQKINQLRELFSDT
;
A
#
# COMPACT_ATOMS: atom_id res chain seq x y z
N MET A 1 -11.46 -30.95 -19.48
CA MET A 1 -11.70 -30.10 -20.67
C MET A 1 -11.52 -28.67 -20.23
N THR A 2 -10.49 -27.96 -20.71
CA THR A 2 -10.26 -26.56 -20.33
C THR A 2 -11.17 -25.68 -21.17
N GLU A 3 -12.23 -25.12 -20.58
CA GLU A 3 -13.11 -24.17 -21.27
C GLU A 3 -12.32 -22.94 -21.71
N ARG A 4 -12.28 -22.71 -23.01
CA ARG A 4 -11.68 -21.50 -23.59
C ARG A 4 -12.77 -20.46 -23.77
N ASN A 5 -12.92 -19.59 -22.77
CA ASN A 5 -13.79 -18.42 -22.89
C ASN A 5 -13.18 -17.45 -23.90
N ARG A 6 -13.85 -17.24 -25.03
CA ARG A 6 -13.38 -16.38 -26.12
C ARG A 6 -14.09 -15.02 -26.04
N THR A 7 -13.34 -13.99 -25.70
CA THR A 7 -13.79 -12.60 -25.71
C THR A 7 -13.15 -11.87 -26.89
N THR A 8 -13.94 -11.08 -27.63
CA THR A 8 -13.42 -10.24 -28.73
C THR A 8 -13.31 -8.80 -28.23
N VAL A 9 -12.11 -8.25 -28.23
CA VAL A 9 -11.82 -6.88 -27.78
C VAL A 9 -11.22 -6.10 -28.94
N ASN A 10 -11.71 -4.89 -29.19
CA ASN A 10 -11.15 -4.00 -30.19
C ASN A 10 -9.90 -3.31 -29.62
N LEU A 11 -8.73 -3.65 -30.17
CA LEU A 11 -7.44 -3.14 -29.71
C LEU A 11 -6.89 -1.98 -30.55
N THR A 12 -7.58 -1.58 -31.62
CA THR A 12 -7.17 -0.47 -32.49
C THR A 12 -6.78 0.80 -31.72
N PRO A 13 -7.54 1.28 -30.71
CA PRO A 13 -7.18 2.52 -30.00
C PRO A 13 -5.94 2.39 -29.09
N VAL A 14 -5.54 1.17 -28.74
CA VAL A 14 -4.47 0.91 -27.77
C VAL A 14 -3.26 0.18 -28.37
N LYS A 15 -3.36 -0.25 -29.63
CA LYS A 15 -2.33 -1.04 -30.32
C LYS A 15 -0.96 -0.38 -30.26
N GLU A 16 -0.87 0.87 -30.69
CA GLU A 16 0.41 1.60 -30.71
C GLU A 16 1.00 1.73 -29.31
N ARG A 17 0.18 2.07 -28.30
CA ARG A 17 0.61 2.14 -26.89
C ARG A 17 1.14 0.80 -26.39
N ILE A 18 0.50 -0.31 -26.75
CA ILE A 18 0.95 -1.66 -26.35
C ILE A 18 2.27 -2.01 -27.05
N GLU A 19 2.41 -1.68 -28.34
CA GLU A 19 3.63 -1.98 -29.10
C GLU A 19 4.84 -1.19 -28.58
N THR A 20 4.65 0.07 -28.22
CA THR A 20 5.74 0.93 -27.71
C THR A 20 5.93 0.87 -26.19
N LEU A 21 5.12 0.08 -25.46
CA LEU A 21 5.14 0.06 -24.00
C LEU A 21 6.49 -0.39 -23.43
N ARG A 22 7.17 -1.32 -24.12
CA ARG A 22 8.47 -1.86 -23.73
C ARG A 22 9.38 -1.89 -24.95
N SER A 23 10.63 -1.50 -24.74
CA SER A 23 11.64 -1.49 -25.80
C SER A 23 12.41 -2.80 -25.93
N ASP A 24 12.06 -3.81 -25.13
CA ASP A 24 12.78 -5.08 -25.07
C ASP A 24 12.61 -5.89 -26.37
N ASN A 25 13.67 -6.56 -26.81
CA ASN A 25 13.62 -7.42 -27.98
C ASN A 25 12.62 -8.59 -27.79
N ALA A 26 12.51 -9.10 -26.56
CA ALA A 26 11.52 -10.13 -26.22
C ALA A 26 10.08 -9.61 -26.36
N TRP A 27 9.83 -8.33 -26.05
CA TRP A 27 8.53 -7.71 -26.22
C TRP A 27 8.19 -7.52 -27.71
N ASN A 28 9.14 -7.01 -28.49
CA ASN A 28 8.93 -6.76 -29.92
C ASN A 28 8.67 -8.04 -30.72
N ALA A 29 9.20 -9.18 -30.27
CA ALA A 29 8.97 -10.49 -30.89
C ALA A 29 7.58 -11.09 -30.61
N LEU A 30 6.83 -10.58 -29.62
CA LEU A 30 5.54 -11.14 -29.24
C LEU A 30 4.39 -10.63 -30.13
N PRO A 31 3.41 -11.49 -30.49
CA PRO A 31 2.21 -11.05 -31.15
C PRO A 31 1.34 -10.22 -30.21
N LEU A 32 0.54 -9.30 -30.76
CA LEU A 32 -0.31 -8.39 -30.00
C LEU A 32 -1.24 -9.13 -29.01
N SER A 33 -1.76 -10.30 -29.41
CA SER A 33 -2.59 -11.14 -28.54
C SER A 33 -1.87 -11.61 -27.29
N LYS A 34 -0.58 -11.95 -27.38
CA LYS A 34 0.24 -12.37 -26.23
C LYS A 34 0.61 -11.18 -25.35
N LYS A 35 0.92 -10.03 -25.95
CA LYS A 35 1.16 -8.78 -25.21
C LYS A 35 -0.04 -8.41 -24.34
N VAL A 36 -1.25 -8.50 -24.90
CA VAL A 36 -2.49 -8.19 -24.17
C VAL A 36 -2.72 -9.15 -23.01
N VAL A 37 -2.51 -10.45 -23.22
CA VAL A 37 -2.66 -11.44 -22.13
C VAL A 37 -1.68 -11.15 -20.99
N LEU A 38 -0.40 -10.89 -21.30
CA LEU A 38 0.60 -10.55 -20.29
C LEU A 38 0.24 -9.28 -19.51
N LEU A 39 -0.24 -8.24 -20.20
CA LEU A 39 -0.66 -7.00 -19.53
C LEU A 39 -1.88 -7.20 -18.64
N LEU A 40 -2.80 -8.08 -19.04
CA LEU A 40 -3.95 -8.43 -18.22
C LEU A 40 -3.53 -9.22 -16.98
N GLU A 41 -2.63 -10.19 -17.13
CA GLU A 41 -2.07 -10.96 -16.01
C GLU A 41 -1.34 -10.04 -15.02
N GLU A 42 -0.45 -9.17 -15.50
CA GLU A 42 0.26 -8.20 -14.65
C GLU A 42 -0.70 -7.23 -13.95
N TYR A 43 -1.75 -6.77 -14.64
CA TYR A 43 -2.75 -5.90 -14.03
C TYR A 43 -3.58 -6.62 -12.97
N LEU A 44 -3.93 -7.89 -13.19
CA LEU A 44 -4.62 -8.71 -12.18
C LEU A 44 -3.73 -8.92 -10.95
N GLU A 45 -2.45 -9.24 -11.13
CA GLU A 45 -1.51 -9.35 -10.00
C GLU A 45 -1.37 -8.03 -9.21
N LEU A 46 -1.39 -6.89 -9.91
CA LEU A 46 -1.38 -5.58 -9.25
C LEU A 46 -2.66 -5.33 -8.46
N LEU A 47 -3.82 -5.71 -9.01
CA LEU A 47 -5.10 -5.59 -8.32
C LEU A 47 -5.18 -6.51 -7.10
N GLU A 48 -4.75 -7.76 -7.22
CA GLU A 48 -4.69 -8.72 -6.10
C GLU A 48 -3.77 -8.19 -4.99
N LYS A 49 -2.59 -7.68 -5.34
CA LYS A 49 -1.70 -7.02 -4.37
C LYS A 49 -2.35 -5.80 -3.74
N SER A 50 -3.05 -4.96 -4.52
CA SER A 50 -3.74 -3.79 -3.95
C SER A 50 -4.89 -4.18 -3.02
N GLU A 51 -5.61 -5.26 -3.32
CA GLU A 51 -6.61 -5.82 -2.40
C GLU A 51 -5.96 -6.40 -1.14
N GLU A 52 -4.76 -6.99 -1.23
CA GLU A 52 -3.99 -7.40 -0.04
C GLU A 52 -3.58 -6.20 0.82
N PHE A 53 -3.34 -5.03 0.23
CA PHE A 53 -3.07 -3.79 0.96
C PHE A 53 -4.36 -3.15 1.54
N ASP A 54 -5.49 -3.22 0.84
CA ASP A 54 -6.78 -2.67 1.30
C ASP A 54 -7.50 -3.60 2.31
N GLN A 55 -7.21 -4.90 2.31
CA GLN A 55 -7.67 -5.85 3.34
C GLN A 55 -6.76 -5.92 4.57
N GLN A 56 -5.63 -5.19 4.57
CA GLN A 56 -5.01 -4.73 5.81
C GLN A 56 -5.80 -3.54 6.36
N GLU A 57 -7.07 -3.80 6.72
CA GLU A 57 -7.61 -3.18 7.93
C GLU A 57 -6.53 -3.36 9.02
N PRO A 58 -6.23 -2.36 9.86
CA PRO A 58 -5.26 -2.52 10.94
C PRO A 58 -5.82 -3.48 12.01
N GLN A 59 -5.98 -4.76 11.66
CA GLN A 59 -6.27 -5.89 12.54
C GLN A 59 -5.01 -6.36 13.27
N SER A 60 -3.88 -5.66 13.11
CA SER A 60 -2.83 -5.70 14.10
C SER A 60 -3.27 -4.84 15.29
N LYS A 61 -3.31 -5.45 16.48
CA LYS A 61 -3.48 -4.74 17.76
C LYS A 61 -2.53 -3.53 17.87
N ASP A 62 -1.40 -3.60 17.19
CA ASP A 62 -0.40 -2.53 17.16
C ASP A 62 -0.83 -1.34 16.28
N GLY A 63 -1.56 -1.59 15.19
CA GLY A 63 -2.11 -0.55 14.31
C GLY A 63 -3.26 0.22 14.97
N GLU A 64 -4.14 -0.49 15.68
CA GLU A 64 -5.19 0.13 16.50
C GLU A 64 -4.60 0.95 17.66
N LEU A 65 -3.54 0.42 18.31
CA LEU A 65 -2.79 1.18 19.32
C LEU A 65 -2.12 2.43 18.74
N ALA A 66 -1.56 2.36 17.52
CA ALA A 66 -0.97 3.50 16.85
C ALA A 66 -1.98 4.59 16.51
N LEU A 67 -3.14 4.20 15.97
CA LEU A 67 -4.23 5.12 15.66
C LEU A 67 -4.76 5.81 16.94
N SER A 68 -4.98 5.02 18.00
CA SER A 68 -5.42 5.53 19.31
C SER A 68 -4.41 6.48 19.94
N CYS A 69 -3.11 6.16 19.87
CA CYS A 69 -2.05 7.05 20.35
C CYS A 69 -2.01 8.37 19.56
N TRP A 70 -2.12 8.30 18.24
CA TRP A 70 -2.19 9.49 17.39
C TRP A 70 -3.40 10.37 17.71
N GLN A 71 -4.58 9.76 17.89
CA GLN A 71 -5.81 10.48 18.20
C GLN A 71 -5.71 11.22 19.55
N LYS A 72 -5.06 10.61 20.55
CA LYS A 72 -4.79 11.26 21.85
C LYS A 72 -3.87 12.47 21.69
N ILE A 73 -2.79 12.33 20.92
CA ILE A 73 -1.80 13.42 20.69
C ILE A 73 -2.49 14.62 20.03
N VAL A 74 -3.30 14.38 19.00
CA VAL A 74 -4.07 15.44 18.30
C VAL A 74 -5.10 16.09 19.23
N GLN A 75 -5.66 15.36 20.19
CA GLN A 75 -6.54 15.90 21.22
C GLN A 75 -5.80 16.58 22.39
N GLY A 76 -4.48 16.76 22.29
CA GLY A 76 -3.63 17.34 23.35
C GLY A 76 -3.41 16.43 24.56
N LYS A 77 -3.89 15.18 24.52
CA LYS A 77 -3.75 14.18 25.59
C LYS A 77 -2.47 13.36 25.41
N ALA A 78 -1.76 13.10 26.50
CA ALA A 78 -0.59 12.22 26.45
C ALA A 78 -1.04 10.74 26.42
N PRO A 79 -0.49 9.90 25.51
CA PRO A 79 -0.62 8.46 25.60
C PRO A 79 -0.01 7.93 26.91
N ASN A 80 -0.54 6.84 27.44
CA ASN A 80 -0.04 6.26 28.69
C ASN A 80 1.33 5.57 28.46
N GLN A 81 2.20 5.55 29.47
CA GLN A 81 3.48 4.82 29.45
C GLN A 81 3.40 3.39 28.86
N PRO A 82 2.47 2.52 29.27
CA PRO A 82 2.34 1.18 28.68
C PRO A 82 1.96 1.17 27.19
N GLU A 83 1.25 2.21 26.70
CA GLU A 83 0.94 2.34 25.27
C GLU A 83 2.18 2.77 24.49
N ILE A 84 2.98 3.69 25.04
CA ILE A 84 4.25 4.13 24.45
C ILE A 84 5.24 2.97 24.36
N ILE A 85 5.35 2.13 25.38
CA ILE A 85 6.24 0.95 25.37
C ILE A 85 5.81 -0.05 24.31
N LYS A 86 4.50 -0.32 24.18
CA LYS A 86 3.95 -1.19 23.14
C LYS A 86 4.19 -0.62 21.75
N LEU A 87 3.96 0.67 21.56
CA LEU A 87 4.21 1.35 20.30
C LEU A 87 5.69 1.35 19.92
N ALA A 88 6.57 1.58 20.90
CA ALA A 88 8.00 1.55 20.73
C ALA A 88 8.48 0.14 20.32
N THR A 89 7.90 -0.89 20.92
CA THR A 89 8.18 -2.29 20.58
C THR A 89 7.69 -2.62 19.17
N ALA A 90 6.47 -2.21 18.81
CA ALA A 90 5.88 -2.45 17.49
C ALA A 90 6.65 -1.74 16.37
N LEU A 91 7.16 -0.54 16.63
CA LEU A 91 7.94 0.26 15.69
C LEU A 91 9.44 -0.04 15.75
N ASN A 92 9.88 -0.95 16.64
CA ASN A 92 11.28 -1.25 16.92
C ASN A 92 12.13 0.02 17.18
N VAL A 93 11.59 0.94 17.98
CA VAL A 93 12.24 2.20 18.38
C VAL A 93 12.41 2.26 19.89
N ASP A 94 13.31 3.13 20.36
CA ASP A 94 13.47 3.39 21.79
C ASP A 94 12.25 4.15 22.35
N SER A 95 11.73 3.68 23.49
CA SER A 95 10.54 4.25 24.12
C SER A 95 10.76 5.65 24.68
N THR A 96 11.98 5.96 25.13
CA THR A 96 12.36 7.28 25.65
C THR A 96 12.41 8.31 24.51
N ASN A 97 13.01 7.93 23.38
CA ASN A 97 13.05 8.76 22.18
C ASN A 97 11.63 9.01 21.62
N LEU A 98 10.81 7.97 21.59
CA LEU A 98 9.42 8.07 21.17
C LEU A 98 8.63 9.03 22.08
N GLN A 99 8.79 8.92 23.40
CA GLN A 99 8.15 9.83 24.35
C GLN A 99 8.59 11.29 24.16
N GLN A 100 9.88 11.53 23.92
CA GLN A 100 10.40 12.88 23.63
C GLN A 100 9.76 13.46 22.36
N LYS A 101 9.67 12.67 21.28
CA LYS A 101 9.02 13.10 20.03
C LYS A 101 7.53 13.38 20.22
N ILE A 102 6.84 12.57 21.01
CA ILE A 102 5.43 12.80 21.36
C ILE A 102 5.26 14.12 22.09
N ASN A 103 6.15 14.44 23.04
CA ASN A 103 6.10 15.72 23.75
C ASN A 103 6.40 16.92 22.83
N GLN A 104 7.39 16.80 21.94
CA GLN A 104 7.67 17.82 20.92
C GLN A 104 6.47 18.06 20.00
N LEU A 105 5.82 16.99 19.53
CA LEU A 105 4.60 17.11 18.73
C LEU A 105 3.48 17.82 19.50
N ARG A 106 3.29 17.51 20.78
CA ARG A 106 2.28 18.17 21.61
C ARG A 106 2.54 19.66 21.81
N GLU A 107 3.80 20.06 21.97
CA GLU A 107 4.17 21.49 22.01
C GLU A 107 3.80 22.18 20.70
N LEU A 108 4.11 21.57 19.56
CA LEU A 108 3.75 22.11 18.23
C LEU A 108 2.23 22.24 18.02
N PHE A 109 1.44 21.27 18.50
CA PHE A 109 -0.02 21.31 18.39
C PHE A 109 -0.71 22.18 19.45
N SER A 110 0.00 22.62 20.50
CA SER A 110 -0.56 23.51 21.52
C SER A 110 -0.39 25.00 21.18
N ASP A 111 0.47 25.33 20.21
CA ASP A 111 0.78 26.71 19.76
C ASP A 111 -0.07 27.17 18.55
N THR A 112 -1.09 26.40 18.15
CA THR A 112 -2.03 26.73 17.05
C THR A 112 -3.45 26.86 17.57
#